data_AF-A0A1M3E376-F1
#
_entry.id   AF-A0A1M3E376-F1
#
_cell.length_a   1.000
_cell.length_b   1.000
_cell.length_c   1.000
_cell.angle_alpha   90.00
_cell.angle_beta   90.00
_cell.angle_gamma   90.00
#
_symmetry.space_group_name_H-M   'P 1'
#
loop_
_entity.id
_entity.type
_entity.pdbx_description
1 polymer ?
#
loop_
_entity_poly.entity_id
_entity_poly.type
_entity_poly.pdbx_seq_one_letter_code
_entity_poly.pdbx_strand_id
1 'polypeptide(L)'
;MENRYNNNSKIKSGYVDNPDFEVKKIECVVSEKETMYTYTSILQSMSSHPIARAIFKVLPSVQLSDYRIEKVEEIQGGIKGFIDNHEVIIGNLELMKCYDFYYDESLNHINEKVILVMIDDRYTGCFIMKEVLND
;
A
#
# COMPACT_ATOMS: atom_id res chain seq x y z
N MET A 1 -42.50 41.87 -11.05
CA MET A 1 -43.21 40.59 -10.82
C MET A 1 -42.99 39.79 -12.10
N GLU A 2 -42.36 38.63 -12.14
CA GLU A 2 -42.08 37.65 -11.11
C GLU A 2 -40.89 36.77 -11.56
N ASN A 3 -40.32 36.11 -10.58
CA ASN A 3 -39.09 35.34 -10.61
C ASN A 3 -39.35 33.89 -11.08
N ARG A 4 -38.27 33.10 -11.17
CA ARG A 4 -38.20 31.61 -11.18
C ARG A 4 -38.40 30.92 -12.55
N TYR A 5 -37.70 29.84 -12.92
CA TYR A 5 -36.92 28.88 -12.18
C TYR A 5 -35.69 28.39 -12.97
N ASN A 6 -34.59 28.33 -12.25
CA ASN A 6 -33.39 27.53 -12.49
C ASN A 6 -33.75 26.06 -12.74
N ASN A 7 -33.09 25.39 -13.68
CA ASN A 7 -32.82 23.94 -13.64
C ASN A 7 -31.68 23.58 -14.59
N ASN A 8 -30.48 24.13 -14.33
CA ASN A 8 -29.27 23.45 -14.75
C ASN A 8 -29.07 22.28 -13.81
N SER A 9 -29.47 21.10 -14.28
CA SER A 9 -29.20 19.80 -13.67
C SER A 9 -27.71 19.66 -13.39
N LYS A 10 -27.30 19.93 -12.15
CA LYS A 10 -26.05 19.43 -11.58
C LYS A 10 -26.12 17.91 -11.68
N ILE A 11 -25.38 17.32 -12.61
CA ILE A 11 -24.96 15.93 -12.49
C ILE A 11 -24.12 15.89 -11.22
N LYS A 12 -24.72 15.49 -10.09
CA LYS A 12 -23.94 14.92 -8.99
C LYS A 12 -23.48 13.58 -9.50
N SER A 13 -22.28 13.54 -10.10
CA SER A 13 -21.55 12.28 -10.19
C SER A 13 -21.28 11.87 -8.75
N GLY A 14 -22.17 11.04 -8.20
CA GLY A 14 -21.98 10.39 -6.91
C GLY A 14 -20.91 9.33 -7.10
N TYR A 15 -19.65 9.76 -7.23
CA TYR A 15 -18.52 8.86 -7.09
C TYR A 15 -18.48 8.48 -5.61
N VAL A 16 -19.06 7.33 -5.29
CA VAL A 16 -18.82 6.68 -4.01
C VAL A 16 -17.45 6.04 -4.15
N ASP A 17 -16.42 6.66 -3.57
CA ASP A 17 -15.09 6.07 -3.42
C ASP A 17 -15.18 4.91 -2.41
N ASN A 18 -15.86 3.83 -2.78
CA ASN A 18 -15.80 2.58 -2.03
C ASN A 18 -14.41 1.97 -2.29
N PRO A 19 -13.55 1.84 -1.28
CA PRO A 19 -12.23 1.28 -1.49
C PRO A 19 -12.34 -0.23 -1.75
N ASP A 20 -11.63 -0.74 -2.76
CA ASP A 20 -11.57 -2.19 -3.03
C ASP A 20 -10.93 -2.98 -1.86
N PHE A 21 -10.08 -2.29 -1.07
CA PHE A 21 -9.35 -2.85 0.07
C PHE A 21 -9.32 -1.90 1.27
N GLU A 22 -9.38 -2.49 2.47
CA GLU A 22 -9.23 -1.80 3.75
C GLU A 22 -8.05 -2.40 4.53
N VAL A 23 -7.18 -1.55 5.07
CA VAL A 23 -6.11 -1.99 5.99
C VAL A 23 -6.71 -2.26 7.37
N LYS A 24 -6.67 -3.52 7.81
CA LYS A 24 -7.15 -3.95 9.13
C LYS A 24 -6.09 -3.78 10.22
N LYS A 25 -4.84 -4.09 9.88
CA LYS A 25 -3.72 -4.07 10.82
C LYS A 25 -2.44 -3.70 10.11
N ILE A 26 -1.58 -2.97 10.82
CA ILE A 26 -0.20 -2.71 10.43
C ILE A 26 0.68 -3.23 11.57
N GLU A 27 1.63 -4.07 11.24
CA GLU A 27 2.62 -4.60 12.18
C GLU A 27 4.01 -4.14 11.74
N CYS A 28 4.80 -3.66 12.70
CA CYS A 28 6.21 -3.35 12.51
C CYS A 28 6.98 -4.15 13.56
N VAL A 29 7.96 -4.93 13.11
CA VAL A 29 8.74 -5.85 13.97
C VAL A 29 10.15 -5.34 14.24
N VAL A 30 10.50 -4.19 13.68
CA VAL A 30 11.78 -3.49 13.87
C VAL A 30 11.60 -2.20 14.66
N SER A 31 12.68 -1.64 15.21
CA SER A 31 12.68 -0.37 15.93
C SER A 31 12.42 0.84 15.02
N GLU A 32 12.80 0.73 13.74
CA GLU A 32 12.79 1.81 12.76
C GLU A 32 11.41 1.95 12.07
N LYS A 33 10.34 2.05 12.87
CA LYS A 33 8.96 2.14 12.37
C LYS A 33 8.75 3.27 11.37
N GLU A 34 9.34 4.44 11.63
CA GLU A 34 9.23 5.59 10.74
C GLU A 34 9.86 5.31 9.37
N THR A 35 11.01 4.64 9.34
CA THR A 35 11.66 4.21 8.09
C THR A 35 10.78 3.23 7.31
N MET A 36 10.27 2.19 7.98
CA MET A 36 9.34 1.23 7.35
C MET A 36 8.14 1.96 6.73
N TYR A 37 7.50 2.85 7.48
CA TYR A 37 6.30 3.57 7.03
C TYR A 37 6.60 4.50 5.88
N THR A 38 7.71 5.22 5.94
CA THR A 38 8.13 6.19 4.92
C THR A 38 8.44 5.45 3.62
N TYR A 39 9.27 4.41 3.67
CA TYR A 39 9.68 3.66 2.50
C TYR A 39 8.50 2.92 1.86
N THR A 40 7.60 2.38 2.70
CA THR A 40 6.34 1.80 2.22
C THR A 40 5.48 2.85 1.52
N SER A 41 5.29 4.02 2.14
CA SER A 41 4.47 5.10 1.58
C SER A 41 5.00 5.57 0.23
N ILE A 42 6.31 5.79 0.11
CA ILE A 42 6.99 6.18 -1.14
C ILE A 42 6.73 5.13 -2.23
N LEU A 43 7.03 3.86 -1.98
CA LEU A 43 6.95 2.85 -3.03
C LEU A 43 5.49 2.55 -3.42
N GLN A 44 4.56 2.52 -2.45
CA GLN A 44 3.13 2.31 -2.74
C GLN A 44 2.50 3.50 -3.48
N SER A 45 3.03 4.73 -3.33
CA SER A 45 2.60 5.90 -4.13
C SER A 45 2.87 5.76 -5.63
N MET A 46 3.78 4.84 -6.02
CA MET A 46 4.22 4.62 -7.41
C MET A 46 3.47 3.47 -8.10
N SER A 47 2.66 2.69 -7.37
CA SER A 47 1.88 1.59 -7.97
C SER A 47 0.44 2.02 -8.25
N SER A 48 -0.10 1.52 -9.36
CA SER A 48 -1.52 1.70 -9.69
C SER A 48 -2.42 0.67 -9.02
N HIS A 49 -1.86 -0.33 -8.32
CA HIS A 49 -2.61 -1.45 -7.76
C HIS A 49 -3.57 -1.00 -6.63
N PRO A 50 -4.83 -1.51 -6.55
CA PRO A 50 -5.78 -1.12 -5.50
C PRO A 50 -5.28 -1.32 -4.07
N ILE A 51 -4.59 -2.42 -3.80
CA ILE A 51 -3.90 -2.68 -2.52
C ILE A 51 -2.92 -1.56 -2.19
N ALA A 52 -2.11 -1.12 -3.16
CA ALA A 52 -1.13 -0.08 -2.93
C ALA A 52 -1.77 1.25 -2.57
N ARG A 53 -2.86 1.61 -3.25
CA ARG A 53 -3.65 2.79 -2.91
C ARG A 53 -4.20 2.71 -1.47
N ALA A 54 -4.69 1.55 -1.05
CA ALA A 54 -5.23 1.36 0.30
C ALA A 54 -4.15 1.47 1.39
N ILE A 55 -2.96 0.92 1.15
CA ILE A 55 -1.80 1.07 2.05
C ILE A 55 -1.34 2.52 2.10
N PHE A 56 -1.13 3.15 0.94
CA PHE A 56 -0.67 4.54 0.85
C PHE A 56 -1.61 5.51 1.57
N LYS A 57 -2.93 5.32 1.48
CA LYS A 57 -3.94 6.15 2.14
C LYS A 57 -3.86 6.17 3.66
N VAL A 58 -3.37 5.11 4.30
CA VAL A 58 -3.32 5.01 5.78
C VAL A 58 -1.95 5.37 6.37
N LEU A 59 -0.93 5.53 5.52
CA LEU A 59 0.41 5.89 5.93
C LEU A 59 0.60 7.41 5.96
N PRO A 60 1.61 7.91 6.71
CA PRO A 60 1.97 9.32 6.69
C PRO A 60 2.29 9.80 5.26
N SER A 61 1.89 11.03 4.97
CA SER A 61 2.29 11.70 3.73
C SER A 61 3.80 11.95 3.73
N VAL A 62 4.44 11.73 2.59
CA VAL A 62 5.89 11.88 2.41
C VAL A 62 6.15 12.85 1.26
N GLN A 63 7.11 13.76 1.43
CA GLN A 63 7.62 14.58 0.34
C GLN A 63 8.63 13.77 -0.46
N LEU A 64 8.26 13.32 -1.66
CA LEU A 64 9.10 12.46 -2.49
C LEU A 64 10.43 13.13 -2.88
N SER A 65 10.49 14.46 -2.93
CA SER A 65 11.71 15.23 -3.22
C SER A 65 12.82 15.07 -2.17
N ASP A 66 12.48 14.58 -0.98
CA ASP A 66 13.43 14.42 0.12
C ASP A 66 14.22 13.09 0.02
N TYR A 67 13.86 12.23 -0.93
CA TYR A 67 14.38 10.86 -1.05
C TYR A 67 14.94 10.59 -2.44
N ARG A 68 16.02 9.82 -2.51
CA ARG A 68 16.53 9.28 -3.78
C ARG A 68 15.80 7.98 -4.11
N ILE A 69 14.98 8.00 -5.15
CA ILE A 69 14.15 6.86 -5.57
C ILE A 69 14.66 6.33 -6.91
N GLU A 70 15.01 5.05 -6.98
CA GLU A 70 15.59 4.44 -8.18
C GLU A 70 15.07 3.03 -8.46
N LYS A 71 15.11 2.63 -9.74
CA LYS A 71 14.80 1.25 -10.21
C LYS A 71 13.48 0.70 -9.67
N VAL A 72 12.45 1.54 -9.63
CA VAL A 72 11.11 1.10 -9.24
C VAL A 72 10.54 0.20 -10.33
N GLU A 73 10.14 -1.01 -9.95
CA GLU A 73 9.56 -2.01 -10.85
C GLU A 73 8.39 -2.74 -10.19
N GLU A 74 7.29 -2.91 -10.92
CA GLU A 74 6.25 -3.86 -10.54
C GLU A 74 6.73 -5.27 -10.87
N ILE A 75 6.61 -6.17 -9.89
CA ILE A 75 6.98 -7.57 -10.00
C ILE A 75 5.76 -8.44 -9.73
N GLN A 76 5.80 -9.71 -10.13
CA GLN A 76 4.69 -10.61 -9.87
C GLN A 76 4.45 -10.72 -8.35
N GLY A 77 3.28 -10.25 -7.91
CA GLY A 77 2.91 -10.29 -6.49
C GLY A 77 3.40 -9.10 -5.64
N GLY A 78 4.03 -8.08 -6.23
CA GLY A 78 4.51 -6.93 -5.47
C GLY A 78 5.13 -5.79 -6.27
N ILE A 79 5.86 -4.92 -5.57
CA ILE A 79 6.65 -3.82 -6.12
C ILE A 79 8.01 -3.78 -5.42
N LYS A 80 9.05 -3.47 -6.19
CA LYS A 80 10.43 -3.36 -5.72
C LYS A 80 11.01 -2.01 -6.15
N GLY A 81 11.94 -1.48 -5.36
CA GLY A 81 12.72 -0.30 -5.73
C GLY A 81 13.81 0.01 -4.72
N PHE A 82 14.56 1.08 -4.98
CA PHE A 82 15.57 1.60 -4.06
C PHE A 82 15.15 2.96 -3.53
N ILE A 83 15.27 3.15 -2.22
CA ILE A 83 15.02 4.42 -1.53
C ILE A 83 16.26 4.73 -0.68
N ASP A 84 16.95 5.82 -0.97
CA ASP A 84 18.24 6.19 -0.33
C ASP A 84 19.26 5.04 -0.32
N ASN A 85 19.33 4.30 -1.44
CA ASN A 85 20.15 3.11 -1.65
C ASN A 85 19.75 1.86 -0.84
N HIS A 86 18.65 1.89 -0.08
CA HIS A 86 18.07 0.70 0.55
C HIS A 86 17.14 -0.01 -0.43
N GLU A 87 17.29 -1.33 -0.57
CA GLU A 87 16.37 -2.11 -1.39
C GLU A 87 15.07 -2.34 -0.61
N VAL A 88 13.94 -1.98 -1.20
CA VAL A 88 12.62 -2.12 -0.60
C VAL A 88 11.77 -3.00 -1.50
N ILE A 89 11.22 -4.08 -0.93
CA ILE A 89 10.29 -4.99 -1.61
C ILE A 89 9.01 -5.06 -0.80
N ILE A 90 7.87 -4.83 -1.45
CA ILE A 90 6.56 -4.89 -0.82
C ILE A 90 5.67 -5.80 -1.64
N GLY A 91 5.14 -6.87 -1.04
CA GLY A 91 4.34 -7.84 -1.78
C GLY A 91 3.73 -8.94 -0.94
N ASN A 92 3.05 -9.86 -1.61
CA ASN A 92 2.29 -10.94 -0.97
C ASN A 92 3.18 -12.07 -0.44
N LEU A 93 2.58 -13.00 0.33
CA LEU A 93 3.28 -14.18 0.87
C LEU A 93 3.89 -15.09 -0.19
N GLU A 94 3.29 -15.19 -1.38
CA GLU A 94 3.79 -16.03 -2.47
C GLU A 94 5.13 -15.49 -3.00
N LEU A 95 5.22 -14.18 -3.20
CA LEU A 95 6.47 -13.51 -3.59
C LEU A 95 7.57 -13.76 -2.56
N MET A 96 7.27 -13.61 -1.26
CA MET A 96 8.27 -13.79 -0.21
C MET A 96 8.84 -15.21 -0.19
N LYS A 97 8.00 -16.22 -0.44
CA LYS A 97 8.45 -17.62 -0.59
C LYS A 97 9.31 -17.82 -1.83
N CYS A 98 8.96 -17.21 -2.96
CA CYS A 98 9.74 -17.30 -4.20
C CYS A 98 11.16 -16.70 -4.05
N TYR A 99 11.30 -15.68 -3.19
CA TYR A 99 12.59 -15.04 -2.89
C TYR A 99 13.35 -15.73 -1.74
N ASP A 100 12.77 -16.74 -1.09
CA ASP A 100 13.33 -17.42 0.09
C ASP A 100 13.61 -16.45 1.26
N PHE A 101 12.74 -15.45 1.44
CA PHE A 101 12.86 -14.50 2.55
C PHE A 101 12.36 -15.08 3.87
N TYR A 102 13.07 -14.78 4.95
CA TYR A 102 12.61 -15.07 6.31
C TYR A 102 11.55 -14.06 6.75
N TYR A 103 10.40 -14.55 7.20
CA TYR A 103 9.32 -13.76 7.79
C TYR A 103 8.59 -14.58 8.87
N ASP A 104 7.67 -13.96 9.60
CA ASP A 104 6.83 -14.68 10.56
C ASP A 104 5.88 -15.64 9.84
N GLU A 105 6.20 -16.94 9.85
CA GLU A 105 5.42 -17.96 9.16
C GLU A 105 3.98 -18.10 9.67
N SER A 106 3.66 -17.59 10.87
CA SER A 106 2.28 -17.59 11.37
C SER A 106 1.35 -16.78 10.45
N LEU A 107 1.89 -15.83 9.69
CA LEU A 107 1.17 -15.07 8.67
C LEU A 107 0.61 -15.95 7.55
N ASN A 108 1.17 -17.13 7.30
CA ASN A 108 0.66 -18.08 6.30
C ASN A 108 -0.73 -18.65 6.66
N HIS A 109 -1.15 -18.51 7.92
CA HIS A 109 -2.42 -19.04 8.42
C HIS A 109 -3.51 -17.97 8.54
N ILE A 110 -3.22 -16.73 8.13
CA ILE A 110 -4.19 -15.63 8.08
C ILE A 110 -5.03 -15.78 6.82
N ASN A 111 -6.36 -15.64 6.96
CA ASN A 111 -7.30 -15.78 5.83
C ASN A 111 -7.37 -14.50 4.99
N GLU A 112 -7.13 -13.35 5.60
CA GLU A 112 -7.03 -12.05 4.95
C GLU A 112 -5.77 -11.92 4.07
N LYS A 113 -5.75 -10.92 3.19
CA LYS A 113 -4.57 -10.64 2.37
C LYS A 113 -3.46 -10.07 3.25
N VAL A 114 -2.28 -10.68 3.19
CA VAL A 114 -1.09 -10.22 3.90
C VAL A 114 -0.08 -9.65 2.91
N ILE A 115 0.36 -8.42 3.16
CA ILE A 115 1.37 -7.71 2.36
C ILE A 115 2.58 -7.44 3.27
N LEU A 116 3.74 -7.97 2.92
CA LEU A 116 4.96 -7.89 3.71
C LEU A 116 5.87 -6.79 3.16
N VAL A 117 6.67 -6.19 4.04
CA VAL A 117 7.66 -5.17 3.73
C VAL A 117 9.05 -5.69 4.08
N MET A 118 9.90 -5.79 3.06
CA MET A 118 11.31 -6.13 3.17
C MET A 118 12.14 -4.86 2.94
N ILE A 119 13.12 -4.63 3.80
CA ILE A 119 14.15 -3.59 3.61
C ILE A 119 15.50 -4.28 3.74
N ASP A 120 16.33 -4.20 2.70
CA ASP A 120 17.63 -4.88 2.60
C ASP A 120 17.53 -6.37 2.98
N ASP A 121 16.62 -7.09 2.31
CA ASP A 121 16.32 -8.52 2.52
C ASP A 121 15.85 -8.90 3.95
N ARG A 122 15.54 -7.91 4.79
CA ARG A 122 15.05 -8.13 6.17
C ARG A 122 13.56 -7.84 6.27
N TYR A 123 12.82 -8.77 6.87
CA TYR A 123 11.41 -8.56 7.19
C TYR A 123 11.26 -7.46 8.25
N THR A 124 10.55 -6.39 7.89
CA THR A 124 10.35 -5.21 8.76
C THR A 124 8.94 -5.07 9.29
N GLY A 125 7.97 -5.68 8.62
CA GLY A 125 6.57 -5.66 9.04
C GLY A 125 5.61 -6.04 7.92
N CYS A 126 4.32 -5.99 8.23
CA CYS A 126 3.27 -6.35 7.28
C CYS A 126 1.98 -5.53 7.45
N PHE A 127 1.14 -5.60 6.43
CA PHE A 127 -0.22 -5.10 6.39
C PHE A 127 -1.18 -6.27 6.23
N ILE A 128 -2.19 -6.32 7.10
CA ILE A 128 -3.31 -7.26 6.96
C ILE A 128 -4.48 -6.48 6.36
N MET A 129 -5.01 -6.99 5.25
CA MET A 129 -5.96 -6.27 4.41
C MET A 129 -7.20 -7.10 4.14
N LYS A 130 -8.35 -6.44 4.23
CA LYS A 130 -9.64 -7.02 3.90
C LYS A 130 -10.07 -6.51 2.52
N GLU A 131 -10.51 -7.43 1.66
CA GLU A 131 -11.19 -7.09 0.42
C GLU A 131 -12.62 -6.65 0.74
N VAL A 132 -13.01 -5.49 0.21
CA VAL A 132 -14.37 -4.98 0.37
C VAL A 132 -15.22 -5.58 -0.74
N LEU A 133 -15.94 -6.64 -0.41
CA LEU A 133 -16.94 -7.20 -1.30
C LEU A 133 -18.18 -6.29 -1.24
N ASN A 134 -18.50 -5.66 -2.37
CA ASN A 134 -19.78 -4.98 -2.54
C ASN A 134 -20.80 -6.05 -2.95
N ASP A 135 -21.82 -6.28 -2.11
CA ASP A 135 -23.02 -7.06 -2.46
C ASP A 135 -23.94 -6.28 -3.42
#